data_AF-A0A2I3N9M6-F1
#
_entry.id   AF-A0A2I3N9M6-F1
#
_cell.length_a   1.000
_cell.length_b   1.000
_cell.length_c   1.000
_cell.angle_alpha   90.00
_cell.angle_beta   90.00
_cell.angle_gamma   90.00
#
_symmetry.space_group_name_H-M   'P 1'
#
loop_
_entity.id
_entity.type
_entity.pdbx_description
1 polymer ?
#
loop_
_entity_poly.entity_id
_entity_poly.type
_entity_poly.pdbx_seq_one_letter_code
_entity_poly.pdbx_strand_id
1 'polypeptide(L)'
;MASVVLALRTQTAVTSLLSSTPATALAVRYASKKTGGSSKSLGGKSSGRRLGIKKMEGHYVHAGNIIGTQNHFRWHPGDRRW
;
A
#
# COMPACT_ATOMS: atom_id res chain seq x y z
N MET A 1 23.64 0.98 83.29
CA MET A 1 23.65 1.95 82.19
C MET A 1 25.01 1.82 81.51
N ALA A 2 25.10 1.01 80.45
CA ALA A 2 25.15 1.49 79.05
C ALA A 2 26.44 2.31 78.80
N SER A 3 27.31 2.06 77.83
CA SER A 3 27.29 1.20 76.66
C SER A 3 28.70 1.21 76.05
N VAL A 4 29.06 0.08 75.44
CA VAL A 4 29.71 -0.04 74.12
C VAL A 4 31.05 0.68 73.90
N VAL A 5 32.09 -0.16 73.85
CA VAL A 5 33.38 0.05 73.19
C VAL A 5 33.17 0.57 71.76
N LEU A 6 33.54 1.82 71.51
CA LEU A 6 33.56 2.38 70.16
C LEU A 6 34.88 2.00 69.47
N ALA A 7 34.84 0.86 68.78
CA ALA A 7 35.89 0.41 67.87
C ALA A 7 35.50 0.76 66.43
N LEU A 8 36.30 1.60 65.76
CA LEU A 8 36.65 1.49 64.34
C LEU A 8 37.64 2.62 64.01
N ARG A 9 38.96 2.40 64.13
CA ARG A 9 39.83 1.86 63.07
C ARG A 9 39.45 2.37 61.67
N THR A 10 40.14 3.44 61.31
CA THR A 10 40.47 3.82 59.94
C THR A 10 40.94 2.61 59.14
N GLN A 11 40.33 2.35 57.99
CA GLN A 11 41.02 1.83 56.81
C GLN A 11 40.10 1.89 55.58
N THR A 12 40.51 2.80 54.71
CA THR A 12 40.29 2.87 53.27
C THR A 12 40.26 1.49 52.57
N ALA A 13 39.14 1.15 51.95
CA ALA A 13 39.01 0.09 50.95
C ALA A 13 38.23 0.69 49.77
N VAL A 14 38.90 1.20 48.73
CA VAL A 14 39.20 0.47 47.48
C VAL A 14 37.96 -0.24 46.93
N THR A 15 37.03 0.50 46.30
CA THR A 15 36.10 -0.09 45.32
C THR A 15 35.51 1.00 44.41
N SER A 16 36.29 1.51 43.47
CA SER A 16 35.77 2.42 42.43
C SER A 16 36.35 2.10 41.04
N LEU A 17 36.57 0.82 40.73
CA LEU A 17 36.99 0.37 39.41
C LEU A 17 36.23 -0.91 39.06
N LEU A 18 34.99 -0.76 38.60
CA LEU A 18 34.35 -1.64 37.60
C LEU A 18 32.91 -1.13 37.32
N SER A 19 32.77 0.08 36.77
CA SER A 19 31.54 0.42 36.06
C SER A 19 31.53 -0.36 34.75
N SER A 20 30.91 -1.54 34.77
CA SER A 20 30.61 -2.31 33.56
C SER A 20 29.74 -1.47 32.65
N THR A 21 30.28 -1.02 31.53
CA THR A 21 29.51 -0.40 30.44
C THR A 21 28.51 -1.44 29.95
N PRO A 22 27.18 -1.22 30.04
CA PRO A 22 26.25 -2.12 29.40
C PRO A 22 26.44 -1.96 27.89
N ALA A 23 27.04 -2.98 27.27
CA ALA A 23 27.18 -3.09 25.84
C ALA A 23 25.84 -2.73 25.20
N THR A 24 25.84 -1.71 24.34
CA THR A 24 24.72 -1.38 23.48
C THR A 24 24.29 -2.65 22.78
N ALA A 25 23.21 -3.26 23.28
CA ALA A 25 22.60 -4.42 22.69
C ALA A 25 22.23 -4.03 21.26
N LEU A 26 23.01 -4.51 20.29
CA LEU A 26 22.72 -4.40 18.89
C LEU A 26 21.34 -5.01 18.70
N ALA A 27 20.31 -4.16 18.62
CA ALA A 27 18.94 -4.58 18.38
C ALA A 27 18.86 -5.06 16.92
N VAL A 28 19.31 -6.29 16.68
CA VAL A 28 19.15 -6.98 15.40
C VAL A 28 17.67 -7.26 15.25
N ARG A 29 17.02 -6.50 14.37
CA ARG A 29 15.64 -6.76 13.98
C ARG A 29 15.71 -7.77 12.84
N TYR A 30 15.49 -9.04 13.13
CA TYR A 30 15.21 -10.01 12.07
C TYR A 30 13.87 -9.63 11.44
N ALA A 31 13.92 -9.13 10.21
CA ALA A 31 12.72 -8.91 9.42
C ALA A 31 12.09 -10.27 9.09
N SER A 32 11.21 -10.78 9.96
CA SER A 32 10.47 -12.01 9.71
C SER A 32 9.05 -11.68 9.25
N LYS A 33 8.89 -11.50 7.94
CA LYS A 33 7.72 -12.00 7.18
C LYS A 33 8.16 -12.30 5.76
N LYS A 34 7.86 -13.50 5.26
CA LYS A 34 7.72 -13.69 3.80
C LYS A 34 6.56 -12.78 3.39
N THR A 35 6.89 -11.58 2.92
CA THR A 35 5.87 -10.61 2.51
C THR A 35 5.29 -11.11 1.19
N GLY A 36 4.27 -11.97 1.27
CA GLY A 36 3.42 -12.30 0.15
C GLY A 36 2.46 -11.13 -0.08
N GLY A 37 2.88 -10.16 -0.89
CA GLY A 37 2.00 -9.09 -1.33
C GLY A 37 1.01 -9.64 -2.37
N SER A 38 -0.29 -9.55 -2.08
CA SER A 38 -1.32 -9.67 -3.12
C SER A 38 -1.64 -8.30 -3.67
N SER A 39 -1.84 -8.18 -4.98
CA SER A 39 -2.22 -6.91 -5.60
C SER A 39 -3.59 -6.47 -5.08
N LYS A 40 -3.67 -5.28 -4.47
CA LYS A 40 -4.94 -4.67 -4.03
C LYS A 40 -5.81 -4.20 -5.20
N SER A 41 -5.30 -4.21 -6.43
CA SER A 41 -6.04 -3.87 -7.64
C SER A 41 -6.82 -5.09 -8.15
N LEU A 42 -8.03 -5.28 -7.63
CA LEU A 42 -8.95 -6.34 -8.06
C LEU A 42 -9.76 -5.98 -9.32
N GLY A 43 -9.53 -4.81 -9.93
CA GLY A 43 -10.28 -4.27 -11.05
C GLY A 43 -9.76 -4.66 -12.44
N GLY A 44 -10.43 -4.18 -13.50
CA GLY A 44 -9.98 -4.34 -14.90
C GLY A 44 -10.59 -5.52 -15.66
N LYS A 45 -11.50 -6.28 -15.06
CA LYS A 45 -12.18 -7.42 -15.71
C LYS A 45 -13.55 -7.07 -16.32
N SER A 46 -13.80 -5.79 -16.61
CA SER A 46 -15.06 -5.38 -17.25
C SER A 46 -15.15 -5.92 -18.67
N SER A 47 -16.29 -6.49 -19.02
CA SER A 47 -16.54 -6.97 -20.39
C SER A 47 -16.58 -5.82 -21.40
N GLY A 48 -16.18 -6.12 -22.64
CA GLY A 48 -16.25 -5.15 -23.73
C GLY A 48 -17.69 -4.81 -24.11
N ARG A 49 -17.98 -3.53 -24.34
CA ARG A 49 -19.34 -3.03 -24.66
C ARG A 49 -19.79 -3.17 -26.12
N ARG A 50 -18.96 -3.79 -26.98
CA ARG A 50 -19.23 -4.02 -28.43
C ARG A 50 -19.64 -2.75 -29.19
N LEU A 51 -19.06 -1.62 -28.80
CA LEU A 51 -19.26 -0.31 -29.43
C LEU A 51 -18.63 -0.27 -30.82
N GLY A 52 -19.13 0.61 -31.68
CA GLY A 52 -18.61 0.84 -33.02
C GLY A 52 -19.71 0.97 -34.07
N ILE A 53 -19.29 1.13 -35.32
CA ILE A 53 -20.16 1.24 -36.49
C ILE A 53 -20.80 -0.13 -36.77
N LYS A 54 -22.10 -0.13 -37.04
CA LYS A 54 -22.90 -1.32 -37.40
C LYS A 54 -23.32 -1.31 -38.87
N LYS A 55 -23.51 -0.13 -39.46
CA LYS A 55 -23.82 0.07 -40.87
C LYS A 55 -22.82 1.04 -41.47
N MET A 56 -22.11 0.59 -42.49
CA MET A 56 -21.19 1.43 -43.24
C MET A 56 -21.94 2.23 -44.32
N GLU A 57 -21.23 3.09 -45.01
CA GLU A 57 -21.74 3.83 -46.16
C GLU A 57 -22.28 2.89 -47.25
N GLY A 58 -23.37 3.28 -47.92
CA GLY A 58 -24.01 2.48 -48.98
C GLY A 58 -24.83 1.28 -48.53
N HIS A 59 -24.82 0.93 -47.23
CA HIS A 59 -25.70 -0.12 -46.72
C HIS A 59 -27.14 0.36 -46.63
N TYR A 60 -28.08 -0.48 -47.07
CA TYR A 60 -29.51 -0.21 -46.89
C TYR A 60 -29.91 -0.30 -45.40
N VAL A 61 -30.67 0.69 -44.94
CA VAL A 61 -31.08 0.85 -43.53
C VAL A 61 -32.59 1.09 -43.48
N HIS A 62 -33.30 0.26 -42.71
CA HIS A 62 -34.71 0.49 -42.40
C HIS A 62 -34.84 1.46 -41.21
N ALA A 63 -36.01 2.09 -41.07
CA ALA A 63 -36.31 2.88 -39.89
C ALA A 63 -36.17 2.03 -38.62
N GLY A 64 -35.51 2.57 -37.60
CA GLY A 64 -35.24 1.87 -36.34
C GLY A 64 -33.95 1.05 -36.29
N ASN A 65 -33.25 0.87 -37.41
CA ASN A 65 -31.95 0.21 -37.41
C ASN A 65 -30.86 1.10 -36.77
N ILE A 66 -29.99 0.48 -35.97
CA ILE A 66 -28.85 1.15 -35.34
C ILE A 66 -27.69 1.26 -36.35
N ILE A 67 -27.22 2.47 -36.60
CA ILE A 67 -26.10 2.75 -37.54
C ILE A 67 -24.74 2.61 -36.84
N GLY A 68 -24.64 2.99 -35.57
CA GLY A 68 -23.45 2.82 -34.75
C GLY A 68 -23.73 3.08 -33.27
N THR A 69 -22.92 2.51 -32.39
CA THR A 69 -22.98 2.74 -30.95
C THR A 69 -21.67 3.34 -30.46
N GLN A 70 -21.75 4.40 -29.66
CA GLN A 70 -20.57 5.11 -29.15
C GLN A 70 -20.72 5.38 -27.64
N ASN A 71 -19.60 5.57 -26.95
CA ASN A 71 -19.60 5.97 -25.54
C ASN A 71 -19.56 7.50 -25.39
N HIS A 72 -18.66 8.12 -26.15
CA HIS A 72 -18.55 9.56 -26.27
C HIS A 72 -18.95 9.97 -27.69
N PHE A 73 -19.36 11.22 -27.86
CA PHE A 73 -19.71 11.75 -29.17
C PHE A 73 -18.48 11.83 -30.06
N ARG A 74 -18.33 10.84 -30.94
CA ARG A 74 -17.36 10.82 -32.03
C ARG A 74 -18.04 11.18 -33.35
N TRP A 75 -19.26 10.71 -33.53
CA TRP A 75 -20.10 11.04 -34.67
C TRP A 75 -21.35 11.76 -34.21
N HIS A 76 -21.73 12.78 -34.97
CA HIS A 76 -22.93 13.56 -34.73
C HIS A 76 -24.06 13.05 -35.64
N PRO A 77 -25.32 13.10 -35.17
CA PRO A 77 -26.44 12.80 -36.02
C PRO A 77 -26.46 13.80 -37.20
N GLY A 78 -26.47 13.27 -38.41
CA GLY A 78 -26.65 14.07 -39.62
C GLY A 78 -28.12 14.46 -39.82
N ASP A 79 -28.37 15.32 -40.80
CA ASP A 79 -29.73 15.69 -41.16
C ASP A 79 -30.43 14.51 -41.87
N ARG A 80 -31.69 14.27 -41.53
CA ARG A 80 -32.54 13.23 -42.16
C ARG A 80 -33.37 13.83 -43.30
N ARG A 81 -32.86 14.85 -43.97
CA ARG A 81 -33.51 15.38 -45.16
C ARG A 81 -33.33 14.39 -46.31
N TRP A 82 -34.41 13.70 -46.59
CA TRP A 82 -34.67 13.06 -47.88
C TRP A 82 -35.38 14.09 -48.77
#